data_AF-A0A835XX87-F1
#
_entry.id   AF-A0A835XX87-F1
#
_cell.length_a   1.000
_cell.length_b   1.000
_cell.length_c   1.000
_cell.angle_alpha   90.00
_cell.angle_beta   90.00
_cell.angle_gamma   90.00
#
_symmetry.space_group_name_H-M   'P 1'
#
loop_
_entity.id
_entity.type
_entity.pdbx_description
1 polymer ?
#
loop_
_entity_poly.entity_id
_entity_poly.type
_entity_poly.pdbx_seq_one_letter_code
_entity_poly.pdbx_strand_id
1 'polypeptide(L)'
;MQTGRSAALRGAGQKRLVAPVTSAHMRGAFVPFRPSAQPRRCAVGPALQQQRRSRGACVAVRAAMFDSLSSSIQKAQRLIGKSGTLTKENMKDPLKEVRRALLEADVSLPVVRRFIKKVEERALGTKVLDGVTPDTQFIKTVSNELIDLMGGGVGAKDLEPGFPQIILMAGLQGVGKTTAAGKLALYLKKSKKSCLLVATDVYRPAAIDQLVKLGAAIDVPVFEMGTQVDPVEIAKKGVEEGRRLGVDAVIIDTAGRLQVDEDMMGELRSMKAALRPSDTLLVVDAMTGQEAANLVKAFNDQVDISGAILTKMDGDSRGGAALSVREVSGKPIKFVGVGEKMEALEPFYPERMASRILGMGDVLTLYERAESAIKEEDAKRTVERMMEEKFDFNDFMAQWKTMNNMGGLQMLKMMPGFNKISEKQLYEAEKTFEMYEAVIKAMEEEERSDPELLVKSMARRRRVAQASGRSEADVAKLMGAYTAMKSQMGGMSKLLKLQKAGADPSQANKLLQELIASAGKKVAPGKVRRKKEEPAGKARGFGTK
;
A
#
# COMPACT_ATOMS: atom_id res chain seq x y z
N MET A 1 37.54 46.79 -45.16
CA MET A 1 38.58 47.62 -45.82
C MET A 1 39.13 48.60 -44.80
N GLN A 2 40.47 48.64 -44.71
CA GLN A 2 41.34 49.68 -44.14
C GLN A 2 41.18 50.03 -42.64
N THR A 3 42.03 49.60 -41.70
CA THR A 3 43.51 49.73 -41.48
C THR A 3 43.93 50.99 -40.71
N GLY A 4 44.69 50.77 -39.63
CA GLY A 4 45.63 51.71 -39.00
C GLY A 4 45.94 51.28 -37.57
N ARG A 5 46.95 50.42 -37.30
CA ARG A 5 48.39 50.74 -37.00
C ARG A 5 48.52 51.71 -35.83
N SER A 6 49.44 51.63 -34.87
CA SER A 6 50.62 50.82 -34.52
C SER A 6 51.05 51.42 -33.15
N ALA A 7 51.60 50.72 -32.16
CA ALA A 7 53.06 50.57 -32.06
C ALA A 7 53.42 49.75 -30.81
N ALA A 8 54.44 48.91 -30.99
CA ALA A 8 55.14 48.15 -29.97
C ALA A 8 56.51 48.79 -29.68
N LEU A 9 57.02 48.61 -28.46
CA LEU A 9 58.44 48.68 -28.03
C LEU A 9 58.48 47.90 -26.70
N ARG A 10 58.97 46.64 -26.60
CA ARG A 10 60.35 46.08 -26.66
C ARG A 10 61.36 46.68 -25.69
N GLY A 11 61.95 45.78 -24.87
CA GLY A 11 63.21 45.95 -24.13
C GLY A 11 63.17 45.13 -22.83
N ALA A 12 63.54 43.84 -22.84
CA ALA A 12 64.88 43.31 -22.48
C ALA A 12 65.20 43.51 -20.98
N GLY A 13 65.53 42.51 -20.15
CA GLY A 13 66.02 41.16 -20.35
C GLY A 13 67.29 40.96 -19.50
N GLN A 14 67.33 39.92 -18.65
CA GLN A 14 68.52 39.13 -18.23
C GLN A 14 68.06 38.18 -17.09
N LYS A 15 68.06 36.85 -17.29
CA LYS A 15 69.16 35.90 -16.99
C LYS A 15 69.62 36.01 -15.54
N ARG A 16 69.88 34.97 -14.75
CA ARG A 16 69.89 33.48 -14.80
C ARG A 16 70.44 33.13 -13.40
N LEU A 17 70.05 32.05 -12.74
CA LEU A 17 71.02 31.12 -12.15
C LEU A 17 70.32 29.87 -11.59
N VAL A 18 70.88 28.75 -12.01
CA VAL A 18 70.55 27.38 -11.72
C VAL A 18 71.70 26.86 -10.86
N ALA A 19 71.44 26.12 -9.78
CA ALA A 19 72.19 24.90 -9.43
C ALA A 19 71.73 24.28 -8.09
N PRO A 20 71.98 22.97 -7.89
CA PRO A 20 71.33 22.10 -6.90
C PRO A 20 72.33 21.51 -5.85
N VAL A 21 71.86 20.48 -5.12
CA VAL A 21 72.61 19.51 -4.24
C VAL A 21 73.19 20.12 -2.94
N THR A 22 73.25 19.49 -1.75
CA THR A 22 73.46 18.10 -1.33
C THR A 22 73.18 17.95 0.20
N SER A 23 73.04 16.68 0.61
CA SER A 23 72.94 16.05 1.93
C SER A 23 74.05 16.30 2.99
N ALA A 24 73.68 16.17 4.29
CA ALA A 24 74.45 15.52 5.38
C ALA A 24 73.50 15.29 6.59
N HIS A 25 73.13 14.07 7.02
CA HIS A 25 73.84 13.06 7.83
C HIS A 25 74.27 13.49 9.26
N MET A 26 73.56 12.96 10.27
CA MET A 26 74.05 12.37 11.55
C MET A 26 72.82 11.96 12.40
N ARG A 27 72.74 10.89 13.19
CA ARG A 27 73.38 9.57 13.32
C ARG A 27 72.67 8.90 14.52
N GLY A 28 72.47 7.58 14.46
CA GLY A 28 72.31 6.72 15.64
C GLY A 28 70.88 6.23 15.91
N ALA A 29 70.60 4.97 16.19
CA ALA A 29 71.41 3.75 16.13
C ALA A 29 70.43 2.56 16.03
N PHE A 30 70.82 1.56 15.26
CA PHE A 30 70.05 0.36 14.92
C PHE A 30 70.79 -0.84 15.51
N VAL A 31 70.18 -1.70 16.33
CA VAL A 31 70.41 -3.16 16.36
C VAL A 31 69.37 -3.89 17.25
N PRO A 32 69.14 -5.22 17.12
CA PRO A 32 67.84 -5.73 16.66
C PRO A 32 67.35 -6.94 17.51
N PHE A 33 66.48 -7.78 16.91
CA PHE A 33 66.39 -9.26 17.02
C PHE A 33 65.03 -9.85 17.44
N ARG A 34 64.27 -10.25 16.40
CA ARG A 34 63.48 -11.47 16.12
C ARG A 34 62.63 -12.22 17.19
N PRO A 35 61.57 -12.95 16.71
CA PRO A 35 60.40 -13.34 17.47
C PRO A 35 60.40 -14.82 17.94
N SER A 36 59.61 -15.14 18.96
CA SER A 36 59.22 -16.54 19.26
C SER A 36 57.86 -16.69 19.95
N ALA A 37 57.02 -17.52 19.31
CA ALA A 37 56.18 -18.59 19.86
C ALA A 37 55.26 -18.39 21.09
N GLN A 38 53.96 -18.35 20.76
CA GLN A 38 52.84 -19.16 21.29
C GLN A 38 52.36 -19.08 22.77
N PRO A 39 51.06 -19.36 23.01
CA PRO A 39 50.30 -18.80 24.13
C PRO A 39 50.22 -19.75 25.33
N ARG A 40 50.23 -19.19 26.54
CA ARG A 40 49.86 -19.92 27.76
C ARG A 40 48.40 -19.69 28.10
N ARG A 41 47.66 -20.80 28.19
CA ARG A 41 46.36 -20.91 28.85
C ARG A 41 46.50 -20.53 30.32
N CYS A 42 45.65 -19.62 30.80
CA CYS A 42 45.31 -19.52 32.22
C CYS A 42 43.80 -19.65 32.37
N ALA A 43 43.43 -20.33 33.44
CA ALA A 43 42.16 -20.98 33.68
C ALA A 43 41.01 -20.02 34.01
N VAL A 44 39.80 -20.54 33.76
CA VAL A 44 38.49 -19.96 34.01
C VAL A 44 38.19 -19.94 35.51
N GLY A 45 37.68 -18.80 36.00
CA GLY A 45 36.90 -18.69 37.24
C GLY A 45 35.52 -18.09 36.90
N PRO A 46 34.43 -18.48 37.59
CA PRO A 46 33.08 -18.37 37.04
C PRO A 46 32.36 -17.12 37.55
N ALA A 47 32.00 -16.21 36.64
CA ALA A 47 30.88 -15.30 36.82
C ALA A 47 30.54 -14.65 35.47
N LEU A 48 29.25 -14.48 35.19
CA LEU A 48 28.66 -13.78 34.04
C LEU A 48 28.60 -14.59 32.73
N GLN A 49 27.93 -15.73 32.82
CA GLN A 49 27.40 -16.43 31.66
C GLN A 49 25.94 -16.01 31.44
N GLN A 50 25.72 -14.96 30.66
CA GLN A 50 24.60 -14.81 29.70
C GLN A 50 24.56 -13.38 29.16
N GLN A 51 25.01 -13.21 27.92
CA GLN A 51 24.34 -12.41 26.88
C GLN A 51 25.30 -12.14 25.73
N ARG A 52 25.46 -13.13 24.84
CA ARG A 52 25.72 -12.87 23.41
C ARG A 52 25.15 -14.01 22.58
N ARG A 53 23.89 -13.87 22.19
CA ARG A 53 23.40 -14.43 20.93
C ARG A 53 22.63 -13.35 20.17
N SER A 54 23.18 -13.08 19.00
CA SER A 54 22.66 -12.27 17.91
C SER A 54 21.20 -12.57 17.60
N ARG A 55 20.38 -11.52 17.60
CA ARG A 55 19.20 -11.40 16.74
C ARG A 55 19.19 -9.97 16.21
N GLY A 56 18.97 -9.84 14.90
CA GLY A 56 18.89 -8.57 14.21
C GLY A 56 17.94 -7.64 14.95
N ALA A 57 18.47 -6.50 15.38
CA ALA A 57 17.66 -5.39 15.83
C ALA A 57 16.94 -4.85 14.59
N CYS A 58 15.79 -5.44 14.27
CA CYS A 58 14.69 -4.65 13.77
C CYS A 58 14.55 -3.50 14.77
N VAL A 59 14.84 -2.27 14.33
CA VAL A 59 14.63 -1.08 15.13
C VAL A 59 13.14 -1.00 15.38
N ALA A 60 12.69 -1.62 16.47
CA ALA A 60 11.40 -1.39 17.05
C ALA A 60 11.43 0.06 17.54
N VAL A 61 11.07 0.99 16.65
CA VAL A 61 10.68 2.34 17.02
C VAL A 61 9.55 2.16 18.03
N ARG A 62 9.87 2.43 19.30
CA ARG A 62 8.97 2.20 20.44
C ARG A 62 7.66 2.95 20.24
N ALA A 63 6.57 2.30 20.64
CA ALA A 63 5.17 2.72 20.60
C ALA A 63 4.81 4.03 21.34
N ALA A 64 5.78 4.81 21.82
CA ALA A 64 5.56 5.91 22.76
C ALA A 64 4.80 7.13 22.20
N MET A 65 4.52 7.19 20.89
CA MET A 65 4.02 8.40 20.21
C MET A 65 2.49 8.57 20.28
N PHE A 66 1.74 7.51 20.61
CA PHE A 66 0.27 7.52 20.62
C PHE A 66 -0.33 6.89 21.88
N ASP A 67 0.45 6.71 22.95
CA ASP A 67 0.04 5.96 24.13
C ASP A 67 -1.20 6.57 24.82
N SER A 68 -1.31 7.90 24.85
CA SER A 68 -2.48 8.58 25.43
C SER A 68 -3.75 8.30 24.62
N LEU A 69 -3.71 8.48 23.30
CA LEU A 69 -4.81 8.21 22.38
C LEU A 69 -5.19 6.73 22.37
N SER A 70 -4.19 5.84 22.33
CA SER A 70 -4.38 4.38 22.43
C SER A 70 -5.08 3.99 23.73
N SER A 71 -4.65 4.56 24.87
CA SER A 71 -5.22 4.24 26.19
C SER A 71 -6.69 4.67 26.30
N SER A 72 -7.04 5.83 25.76
CA SER A 72 -8.42 6.35 25.79
C SER A 72 -9.32 5.55 24.84
N ILE A 73 -8.81 5.11 23.68
CA ILE A 73 -9.55 4.23 22.78
C ILE A 73 -9.75 2.84 23.41
N GLN A 74 -8.77 2.31 24.14
CA GLN A 74 -8.93 1.06 24.92
C GLN A 74 -9.98 1.21 26.03
N LYS A 75 -10.10 2.38 26.68
CA LYS A 75 -11.19 2.65 27.62
C LYS A 75 -12.54 2.65 26.90
N ALA A 76 -12.63 3.28 25.74
CA ALA A 76 -13.84 3.28 24.91
C ALA A 76 -14.27 1.84 24.54
N GLN A 77 -13.31 0.98 24.19
CA GLN A 77 -13.55 -0.44 23.92
C GLN A 77 -14.20 -1.17 25.11
N ARG A 78 -13.67 -0.95 26.32
CA ARG A 78 -14.20 -1.60 27.54
C ARG A 78 -15.63 -1.18 27.88
N LEU A 79 -16.03 0.04 27.49
CA LEU A 79 -17.36 0.58 27.77
C LEU A 79 -18.47 -0.04 26.90
N ILE A 80 -18.14 -0.64 25.74
CA ILE A 80 -19.13 -1.24 24.83
C ILE A 80 -19.73 -2.53 25.37
N GLY A 81 -19.08 -3.16 26.36
CA GLY A 81 -19.58 -4.38 26.98
C GLY A 81 -19.68 -5.58 26.02
N LYS A 82 -20.23 -6.70 26.51
CA LYS A 82 -20.40 -7.94 25.72
C LYS A 82 -21.74 -8.02 24.97
N SER A 83 -22.51 -6.93 24.88
CA SER A 83 -23.84 -6.95 24.27
C SER A 83 -23.74 -7.22 22.77
N GLY A 84 -24.33 -8.32 22.27
CA GLY A 84 -24.17 -8.80 20.88
C GLY A 84 -24.57 -7.86 19.74
N THR A 85 -25.06 -6.65 20.02
CA THR A 85 -25.45 -5.63 19.04
C THR A 85 -25.03 -4.23 19.45
N LEU A 86 -24.56 -3.43 18.50
CA LEU A 86 -24.23 -2.02 18.71
C LEU A 86 -25.49 -1.15 18.59
N THR A 87 -25.94 -0.58 19.72
CA THR A 87 -27.10 0.33 19.81
C THR A 87 -26.65 1.77 20.09
N LYS A 88 -27.51 2.76 19.79
CA LYS A 88 -27.23 4.18 20.08
C LYS A 88 -26.90 4.43 21.56
N GLU A 89 -27.61 3.73 22.46
CA GLU A 89 -27.46 3.88 23.90
C GLU A 89 -26.09 3.36 24.37
N ASN A 90 -25.70 2.16 23.92
CA ASN A 90 -24.44 1.54 24.34
C ASN A 90 -23.20 2.25 23.74
N MET A 91 -23.33 2.94 22.61
CA MET A 91 -22.22 3.63 21.96
C MET A 91 -21.96 5.05 22.48
N LYS A 92 -22.92 5.65 23.21
CA LYS A 92 -22.85 7.05 23.60
C LYS A 92 -21.60 7.39 24.44
N ASP A 93 -21.28 6.57 25.43
CA ASP A 93 -20.13 6.79 26.31
C ASP A 93 -18.79 6.42 25.64
N PRO A 94 -18.66 5.30 24.91
CA PRO A 94 -17.50 5.03 24.06
C PRO A 94 -17.17 6.18 23.09
N LEU A 95 -18.18 6.73 22.40
CA LEU A 95 -17.98 7.84 21.45
C LEU A 95 -17.54 9.14 22.15
N LYS A 96 -17.98 9.40 23.38
CA LYS A 96 -17.47 10.53 24.18
C LYS A 96 -16.00 10.36 24.51
N GLU A 97 -15.56 9.16 24.85
CA GLU A 97 -14.16 8.90 25.18
C GLU A 97 -13.27 9.00 23.93
N VAL A 98 -13.72 8.47 22.79
CA VAL A 98 -13.03 8.67 21.49
C VAL A 98 -12.95 10.16 21.15
N ARG A 99 -14.04 10.91 21.33
CA ARG A 99 -14.05 12.37 21.12
C ARG A 99 -13.05 13.08 22.02
N ARG A 100 -13.00 12.74 23.30
CA ARG A 100 -12.04 13.30 24.27
C ARG A 100 -10.61 13.00 23.82
N ALA A 101 -10.33 11.76 23.44
CA ALA A 101 -9.00 11.34 22.99
C ALA A 101 -8.53 12.10 21.75
N LEU A 102 -9.42 12.31 20.77
CA LEU A 102 -9.10 13.10 19.57
C LEU A 102 -8.87 14.59 19.88
N LEU A 103 -9.59 15.16 20.84
CA LEU A 103 -9.37 16.54 21.27
C LEU A 103 -8.07 16.69 22.08
N GLU A 104 -7.75 15.72 22.95
CA GLU A 104 -6.46 15.65 23.64
C GLU A 104 -5.30 15.49 22.64
N ALA A 105 -5.56 14.87 21.49
CA ALA A 105 -4.64 14.76 20.37
C ALA A 105 -4.53 16.04 19.49
N ASP A 106 -5.08 17.15 19.96
CA ASP A 106 -5.11 18.45 19.28
C ASP A 106 -5.75 18.42 17.87
N VAL A 107 -6.65 17.48 17.63
CA VAL A 107 -7.48 17.44 16.41
C VAL A 107 -8.51 18.57 16.47
N SER A 108 -8.72 19.26 15.34
CA SER A 108 -9.69 20.35 15.29
C SER A 108 -11.12 19.86 15.57
N LEU A 109 -11.86 20.63 16.39
CA LEU A 109 -13.23 20.30 16.78
C LEU A 109 -14.19 20.02 15.60
N PRO A 110 -14.13 20.74 14.46
CA PRO A 110 -14.94 20.41 13.29
C PRO A 110 -14.66 19.02 12.72
N VAL A 111 -13.38 18.61 12.67
CA VAL A 111 -12.97 17.29 12.18
C VAL A 111 -13.45 16.21 13.14
N VAL A 112 -13.28 16.40 14.46
CA VAL A 112 -13.75 15.44 15.47
C VAL A 112 -15.27 15.24 15.40
N ARG A 113 -16.05 16.33 15.26
CA ARG A 113 -17.51 16.24 15.15
C ARG A 113 -17.96 15.42 13.93
N ARG A 114 -17.32 15.64 12.78
CA ARG A 114 -17.63 14.90 11.54
C ARG A 114 -17.22 13.43 11.66
N PHE A 115 -16.05 13.16 12.22
CA PHE A 115 -15.56 11.81 12.47
C PHE A 115 -16.53 11.01 13.34
N ILE A 116 -16.90 11.53 14.51
CA ILE A 116 -17.82 10.84 15.43
C ILE A 116 -19.17 10.55 14.78
N LYS A 117 -19.71 11.50 14.01
CA LYS A 117 -20.97 11.30 13.27
C LYS A 117 -20.87 10.14 12.28
N LYS A 118 -19.79 10.05 11.50
CA LYS A 118 -19.57 8.95 10.54
C LYS A 118 -19.38 7.59 11.24
N VAL A 119 -18.65 7.56 12.36
CA VAL A 119 -18.51 6.34 13.18
C VAL A 119 -19.89 5.90 13.69
N GLU A 120 -20.70 6.81 14.21
CA GLU A 120 -22.05 6.51 14.69
C GLU A 120 -22.93 5.94 13.56
N GLU A 121 -22.95 6.60 12.40
CA GLU A 121 -23.73 6.15 11.23
C GLU A 121 -23.32 4.75 10.73
N ARG A 122 -22.02 4.44 10.71
CA ARG A 122 -21.50 3.13 10.26
C ARG A 122 -21.62 2.02 11.31
N ALA A 123 -21.57 2.38 12.59
CA ALA A 123 -21.67 1.41 13.68
C ALA A 123 -23.12 1.01 13.96
N LEU A 124 -24.10 1.86 13.63
CA LEU A 124 -25.52 1.59 13.87
C LEU A 124 -26.10 0.51 12.96
N GLY A 125 -26.74 -0.49 13.57
CA GLY A 125 -27.46 -1.53 12.83
C GLY A 125 -26.57 -2.61 12.20
N THR A 126 -25.25 -2.51 12.38
CA THR A 126 -24.30 -3.52 11.93
C THR A 126 -24.38 -4.75 12.83
N LYS A 127 -24.85 -5.88 12.28
CA LYS A 127 -24.78 -7.17 12.98
C LYS A 127 -23.32 -7.54 13.21
N VAL A 128 -23.00 -7.89 14.45
CA VAL A 128 -21.66 -8.37 14.81
C VAL A 128 -21.43 -9.70 14.08
N LEU A 129 -20.27 -9.85 13.45
CA LEU A 129 -19.89 -11.11 12.81
C LEU A 129 -19.80 -12.23 13.84
N ASP A 130 -20.22 -13.45 13.48
CA ASP A 130 -20.16 -14.61 14.37
C ASP A 130 -18.70 -14.89 14.80
N GLY A 131 -18.45 -14.98 16.11
CA GLY A 131 -17.10 -15.16 16.66
C GLY A 131 -16.28 -13.87 16.86
N VAL A 132 -16.82 -12.70 16.47
CA VAL A 132 -16.24 -11.40 16.81
C VAL A 132 -17.01 -10.77 17.96
N THR A 133 -16.30 -10.10 18.86
CA THR A 133 -16.94 -9.36 19.95
C THR A 133 -17.37 -7.95 19.49
N PRO A 134 -18.50 -7.41 20.00
CA PRO A 134 -19.01 -6.08 19.64
C PRO A 134 -18.01 -4.94 19.82
N ASP A 135 -17.16 -5.03 20.84
CA ASP A 135 -16.09 -4.08 21.12
C ASP A 135 -14.99 -4.13 20.04
N THR A 136 -14.64 -5.32 19.55
CA THR A 136 -13.71 -5.48 18.42
C THR A 136 -14.30 -4.91 17.12
N GLN A 137 -15.59 -5.14 16.86
CA GLN A 137 -16.30 -4.58 15.71
C GLN A 137 -16.32 -3.05 15.74
N PHE A 138 -16.54 -2.45 16.91
CA PHE A 138 -16.50 -1.00 17.07
C PHE A 138 -15.10 -0.44 16.79
N ILE A 139 -14.05 -1.05 17.35
CA ILE A 139 -12.68 -0.63 17.10
C ILE A 139 -12.32 -0.76 15.61
N LYS A 140 -12.77 -1.81 14.93
CA LYS A 140 -12.61 -1.92 13.47
C LYS A 140 -13.32 -0.80 12.73
N THR A 141 -14.53 -0.44 13.16
CA THR A 141 -15.30 0.68 12.57
C THR A 141 -14.56 2.01 12.75
N VAL A 142 -14.07 2.30 13.95
CA VAL A 142 -13.24 3.47 14.26
C VAL A 142 -11.96 3.46 13.43
N SER A 143 -11.29 2.31 13.30
CA SER A 143 -10.07 2.14 12.52
C SER A 143 -10.29 2.44 11.03
N ASN A 144 -11.33 1.86 10.44
CA ASN A 144 -11.68 2.08 9.04
C ASN A 144 -12.02 3.55 8.81
N GLU A 145 -12.72 4.20 9.73
CA GLU A 145 -13.02 5.62 9.61
C GLU A 145 -11.75 6.49 9.74
N LEU A 146 -10.80 6.12 10.59
CA LEU A 146 -9.50 6.82 10.68
C LEU A 146 -8.71 6.68 9.37
N ILE A 147 -8.72 5.49 8.76
CA ILE A 147 -8.07 5.22 7.46
C ILE A 147 -8.71 6.09 6.38
N ASP A 148 -10.04 6.08 6.29
CA ASP A 148 -10.79 6.89 5.32
C ASP A 148 -10.51 8.38 5.51
N LEU A 149 -10.48 8.86 6.75
CA LEU A 149 -10.17 10.25 7.09
C LEU A 149 -8.76 10.67 6.66
N MET A 150 -7.79 9.75 6.69
CA MET A 150 -6.39 10.01 6.31
C MET A 150 -6.08 9.83 4.81
N GLY A 151 -7.02 9.31 4.02
CA GLY A 151 -6.80 9.12 2.57
C GLY A 151 -7.36 7.83 1.98
N GLY A 152 -7.96 6.96 2.79
CA GLY A 152 -8.49 5.66 2.39
C GLY A 152 -7.39 4.60 2.19
N GLY A 153 -7.77 3.43 1.68
CA GLY A 153 -6.86 2.31 1.38
C GLY A 153 -5.98 2.49 0.13
N VAL A 154 -5.99 3.68 -0.48
CA VAL A 154 -5.05 3.99 -1.57
C VAL A 154 -3.72 4.34 -0.89
N GLY A 155 -2.75 3.43 -1.00
CA GLY A 155 -1.39 3.63 -0.50
C GLY A 155 -0.77 4.92 -1.03
N ALA A 156 0.39 5.31 -0.47
CA ALA A 156 1.10 6.56 -0.80
C ALA A 156 0.96 6.90 -2.29
N LYS A 157 0.24 7.99 -2.61
CA LYS A 157 0.16 8.45 -3.98
C LYS A 157 1.55 8.88 -4.41
N ASP A 158 2.04 8.26 -5.48
CA ASP A 158 3.28 8.65 -6.11
C ASP A 158 3.24 10.13 -6.53
N LEU A 159 4.42 10.69 -6.73
CA LEU A 159 4.56 12.02 -7.33
C LEU A 159 4.02 12.00 -8.76
N GLU A 160 3.37 13.08 -9.18
CA GLU A 160 2.69 13.19 -10.47
C GLU A 160 3.68 13.13 -11.63
N PRO A 161 3.43 12.34 -12.68
CA PRO A 161 4.41 12.13 -13.75
C PRO A 161 4.77 13.44 -14.48
N GLY A 162 6.03 13.57 -14.91
CA GLY A 162 6.54 14.72 -15.66
C GLY A 162 8.05 14.59 -15.93
N PHE A 163 8.55 15.32 -16.94
CA PHE A 163 9.99 15.40 -17.23
C PHE A 163 10.43 16.82 -17.62
N PRO A 164 11.36 17.43 -16.86
CA PRO A 164 11.65 17.09 -15.47
C PRO A 164 10.39 17.27 -14.62
N GLN A 165 10.23 16.42 -13.60
CA GLN A 165 9.18 16.55 -12.61
C GLN A 165 9.45 17.77 -11.73
N ILE A 166 8.62 18.81 -11.84
CA ILE A 166 8.80 20.05 -11.07
C ILE A 166 8.01 19.94 -9.77
N ILE A 167 8.71 19.99 -8.64
CA ILE A 167 8.17 19.85 -7.30
C ILE A 167 8.37 21.17 -6.55
N LEU A 168 7.27 21.88 -6.27
CA LEU A 168 7.26 23.13 -5.51
C LEU A 168 6.99 22.83 -4.03
N MET A 169 7.95 23.13 -3.16
CA MET A 169 7.80 22.97 -1.71
C MET A 169 7.19 24.24 -1.12
N ALA A 170 6.11 24.14 -0.37
CA ALA A 170 5.44 25.27 0.28
C ALA A 170 5.17 25.00 1.76
N GLY A 171 4.95 26.04 2.57
CA GLY A 171 4.60 25.90 3.99
C GLY A 171 5.20 26.98 4.88
N LEU A 172 4.80 27.00 6.16
CA LEU A 172 5.25 28.02 7.12
C LEU A 172 6.74 27.91 7.44
N GLN A 173 7.26 28.92 8.12
CA GLN A 173 8.61 28.93 8.66
C GLN A 173 8.75 27.88 9.77
N GLY A 174 9.92 27.24 9.86
CA GLY A 174 10.24 26.31 10.95
C GLY A 174 9.59 24.90 10.85
N VAL A 175 8.75 24.66 9.85
CA VAL A 175 8.14 23.33 9.59
C VAL A 175 9.10 22.33 8.90
N GLY A 176 10.33 22.74 8.62
CA GLY A 176 11.35 21.84 8.04
C GLY A 176 11.32 21.68 6.52
N LYS A 177 10.89 22.71 5.75
CA LYS A 177 10.85 22.69 4.27
C LYS A 177 12.18 22.32 3.61
N THR A 178 13.25 23.04 3.90
CA THR A 178 14.61 22.77 3.36
C THR A 178 15.07 21.36 3.68
N THR A 179 14.82 20.89 4.91
CA THR A 179 15.14 19.51 5.31
C THR A 179 14.28 18.50 4.56
N ALA A 180 12.98 18.75 4.40
CA ALA A 180 12.07 17.89 3.64
C ALA A 180 12.44 17.83 2.16
N ALA A 181 12.85 18.94 1.54
CA ALA A 181 13.35 19.00 0.18
C ALA A 181 14.61 18.13 0.00
N GLY A 182 15.55 18.24 0.94
CA GLY A 182 16.74 17.40 0.98
C GLY A 182 16.46 15.90 1.13
N LYS A 183 15.57 15.55 2.06
CA LYS A 183 15.12 14.17 2.27
C LYS A 183 14.41 13.61 1.03
N LEU A 184 13.58 14.43 0.38
CA LEU A 184 12.87 14.05 -0.84
C LEU A 184 13.84 13.81 -1.99
N ALA A 185 14.84 14.68 -2.16
CA ALA A 185 15.91 14.48 -3.14
C ALA A 185 16.67 13.16 -2.90
N LEU A 186 17.01 12.85 -1.64
CA LEU A 186 17.66 11.59 -1.29
C LEU A 186 16.74 10.37 -1.54
N TYR A 187 15.45 10.49 -1.25
CA TYR A 187 14.46 9.45 -1.52
C TYR A 187 14.33 9.16 -3.02
N LEU A 188 14.30 10.19 -3.86
CA LEU A 188 14.27 10.08 -5.31
C LEU A 188 15.58 9.47 -5.87
N LYS A 189 16.73 9.90 -5.34
CA LYS A 189 18.04 9.33 -5.69
C LYS A 189 18.12 7.84 -5.37
N LYS A 190 17.62 7.41 -4.20
CA LYS A 190 17.50 5.98 -3.84
C LYS A 190 16.58 5.21 -4.79
N SER A 191 15.58 5.89 -5.33
CA SER A 191 14.66 5.38 -6.35
C SER A 191 15.22 5.45 -7.78
N LYS A 192 16.53 5.71 -7.92
CA LYS A 192 17.27 5.83 -9.20
C LYS A 192 16.80 7.00 -10.08
N LYS A 193 16.21 8.05 -9.48
CA LYS A 193 15.88 9.30 -10.16
C LYS A 193 16.91 10.38 -9.84
N SER A 194 17.43 11.01 -10.89
CA SER A 194 18.30 12.17 -10.80
C SER A 194 17.51 13.42 -10.39
N CYS A 195 18.09 14.28 -9.56
CA CYS A 195 17.40 15.44 -9.01
C CYS A 195 18.29 16.69 -9.05
N LEU A 196 17.66 17.86 -9.16
CA LEU A 196 18.27 19.16 -8.93
C LEU A 196 17.48 19.89 -7.83
N LEU A 197 18.19 20.42 -6.84
CA LEU A 197 17.60 21.30 -5.82
C LEU A 197 17.74 22.76 -6.28
N VAL A 198 16.72 23.59 -6.04
CA VAL A 198 16.72 25.01 -6.40
C VAL A 198 16.47 25.84 -5.14
N ALA A 199 17.43 26.70 -4.80
CA ALA A 199 17.34 27.57 -3.63
C ALA A 199 16.57 28.85 -3.97
N THR A 200 15.34 29.00 -3.48
CA THR A 200 14.54 30.22 -3.68
C THR A 200 14.24 30.98 -2.38
N ASP A 201 14.69 30.48 -1.23
CA ASP A 201 14.66 31.23 0.05
C ASP A 201 15.79 32.26 0.11
N VAL A 202 15.58 33.40 -0.55
CA VAL A 202 16.53 34.54 -0.57
C VAL A 202 16.41 35.42 0.67
N TYR A 203 15.36 35.24 1.47
CA TYR A 203 15.04 36.11 2.60
C TYR A 203 15.69 35.66 3.90
N ARG A 204 15.81 34.34 4.11
CA ARG A 204 16.36 33.79 5.34
C ARG A 204 17.90 33.77 5.29
N PRO A 205 18.59 34.31 6.30
CA PRO A 205 20.04 34.26 6.37
C PRO A 205 20.57 32.83 6.29
N ALA A 206 21.59 32.62 5.45
CA ALA A 206 22.25 31.32 5.22
C ALA A 206 21.33 30.16 4.78
N ALA A 207 20.09 30.43 4.31
CA ALA A 207 19.21 29.37 3.82
C ALA A 207 19.74 28.72 2.53
N ILE A 208 20.31 29.53 1.64
CA ILE A 208 20.96 29.05 0.43
C ILE A 208 22.19 28.18 0.79
N ASP A 209 23.08 28.68 1.66
CA ASP A 209 24.24 27.92 2.16
C ASP A 209 23.82 26.61 2.86
N GLN A 210 22.71 26.64 3.61
CA GLN A 210 22.14 25.45 4.26
C GLN A 210 21.73 24.41 3.22
N LEU A 211 21.02 24.82 2.16
CA LEU A 211 20.61 23.91 1.09
C LEU A 211 21.81 23.38 0.30
N VAL A 212 22.82 24.22 0.01
CA VAL A 212 24.06 23.82 -0.67
C VAL A 212 24.83 22.78 0.14
N LYS A 213 25.02 23.00 1.45
CA LYS A 213 25.67 22.02 2.34
C LYS A 213 24.89 20.71 2.40
N LEU A 214 23.56 20.81 2.46
CA LEU A 214 22.68 19.65 2.48
C LEU A 214 22.80 18.86 1.17
N GLY A 215 22.76 19.54 0.01
CA GLY A 215 22.89 18.94 -1.31
C GLY A 215 24.24 18.26 -1.49
N ALA A 216 25.33 18.90 -1.07
CA ALA A 216 26.66 18.31 -1.06
C ALA A 216 26.73 17.04 -0.20
N ALA A 217 26.10 17.03 0.98
CA ALA A 217 26.09 15.86 1.87
C ALA A 217 25.37 14.64 1.28
N ILE A 218 24.37 14.85 0.41
CA ILE A 218 23.62 13.78 -0.28
C ILE A 218 24.05 13.58 -1.74
N ASP A 219 25.06 14.33 -2.20
CA ASP A 219 25.57 14.33 -3.57
C ASP A 219 24.44 14.61 -4.59
N VAL A 220 23.70 15.70 -4.36
CA VAL A 220 22.67 16.24 -5.24
C VAL A 220 23.03 17.69 -5.59
N PRO A 221 23.06 18.07 -6.88
CA PRO A 221 23.39 19.43 -7.28
C PRO A 221 22.33 20.43 -6.77
N VAL A 222 22.80 21.63 -6.44
CA VAL A 222 21.97 22.75 -6.00
C VAL A 222 22.18 23.92 -6.94
N PHE A 223 21.10 24.47 -7.47
CA PHE A 223 21.10 25.70 -8.25
C PHE A 223 20.79 26.89 -7.34
N GLU A 224 21.63 27.92 -7.42
CA GLU A 224 21.49 29.17 -6.67
C GLU A 224 21.89 30.37 -7.55
N MET A 225 21.38 31.56 -7.23
CA MET A 225 21.76 32.82 -7.87
C MET A 225 21.99 33.96 -6.87
N GLY A 226 22.33 33.61 -5.62
CA GLY A 226 22.46 34.56 -4.52
C GLY A 226 21.12 35.12 -4.03
N THR A 227 21.17 36.23 -3.30
CA THR A 227 20.00 36.82 -2.59
C THR A 227 19.40 38.06 -3.26
N GLN A 228 20.02 38.57 -4.33
CA GLN A 228 19.62 39.82 -4.99
C GLN A 228 18.70 39.60 -6.20
N VAL A 229 18.44 38.34 -6.55
CA VAL A 229 17.61 37.95 -7.71
C VAL A 229 16.22 37.58 -7.22
N ASP A 230 15.21 37.94 -8.00
CA ASP A 230 13.81 37.62 -7.70
C ASP A 230 13.61 36.09 -7.59
N PRO A 231 12.94 35.58 -6.54
CA PRO A 231 12.73 34.14 -6.35
C PRO A 231 12.06 33.43 -7.54
N VAL A 232 11.13 34.10 -8.24
CA VAL A 232 10.45 33.53 -9.42
C VAL A 232 11.44 33.37 -10.57
N GLU A 233 12.35 34.32 -10.76
CA GLU A 233 13.40 34.22 -11.76
C GLU A 233 14.39 33.09 -11.45
N ILE A 234 14.81 32.95 -10.18
CA ILE A 234 15.68 31.84 -9.74
C ILE A 234 15.00 30.50 -10.03
N ALA A 235 13.71 30.37 -9.71
CA ALA A 235 12.97 29.14 -9.94
C ALA A 235 12.87 28.79 -11.44
N LYS A 236 12.63 29.78 -12.31
CA LYS A 236 12.58 29.59 -13.77
C LYS A 236 13.92 29.09 -14.30
N LYS A 237 15.01 29.79 -13.97
CA LYS A 237 16.36 29.42 -14.39
C LYS A 237 16.79 28.06 -13.82
N GLY A 238 16.39 27.74 -12.59
CA GLY A 238 16.63 26.42 -11.99
C GLY A 238 15.93 25.29 -12.74
N VAL A 239 14.68 25.50 -13.20
CA VAL A 239 13.97 24.52 -14.05
C VAL A 239 14.62 24.39 -15.43
N GLU A 240 15.06 25.50 -16.04
CA GLU A 240 15.80 25.47 -17.31
C GLU A 240 17.13 24.71 -17.17
N GLU A 241 17.86 24.93 -16.09
CA GLU A 241 19.08 24.19 -15.79
C GLU A 241 18.81 22.71 -15.57
N GLY A 242 17.74 22.36 -14.84
CA GLY A 242 17.31 20.97 -14.69
C GLY A 242 17.01 20.29 -16.02
N ARG A 243 16.34 21.00 -16.95
CA ARG A 243 16.12 20.52 -18.32
C ARG A 243 17.42 20.34 -19.09
N ARG A 244 18.37 21.29 -18.97
CA ARG A 244 19.67 21.24 -19.62
C ARG A 244 20.52 20.06 -19.14
N LEU A 245 20.49 19.78 -17.84
CA LEU A 245 21.18 18.65 -17.22
C LEU A 245 20.47 17.31 -17.47
N GLY A 246 19.22 17.33 -17.93
CA GLY A 246 18.42 16.13 -18.18
C GLY A 246 18.04 15.39 -16.89
N VAL A 247 17.85 16.10 -15.78
CA VAL A 247 17.47 15.47 -14.52
C VAL A 247 16.00 15.04 -14.52
N ASP A 248 15.67 14.00 -13.77
CA ASP A 248 14.30 13.48 -13.67
C ASP A 248 13.38 14.39 -12.85
N ALA A 249 13.91 15.07 -11.83
CA ALA A 249 13.13 15.95 -10.95
C ALA A 249 13.88 17.24 -10.58
N VAL A 250 13.12 18.33 -10.45
CA VAL A 250 13.57 19.63 -9.95
C VAL A 250 12.76 19.98 -8.71
N ILE A 251 13.42 20.07 -7.56
CA ILE A 251 12.78 20.40 -6.27
C ILE A 251 13.11 21.84 -5.92
N ILE A 252 12.07 22.66 -5.77
CA ILE A 252 12.17 24.08 -5.48
C ILE A 252 11.89 24.29 -3.99
N ASP A 253 12.91 24.72 -3.25
CA ASP A 253 12.78 25.09 -1.82
C ASP A 253 12.43 26.57 -1.70
N THR A 254 11.19 26.85 -1.31
CA THR A 254 10.68 28.22 -1.14
C THR A 254 10.85 28.75 0.27
N ALA A 255 10.81 30.07 0.41
CA ALA A 255 10.88 30.71 1.70
C ALA A 255 9.69 30.33 2.60
N GLY A 256 9.94 30.32 3.91
CA GLY A 256 8.86 30.31 4.90
C GLY A 256 8.48 31.69 5.39
N ARG A 257 7.26 31.81 5.92
CA ARG A 257 6.83 32.93 6.76
C ARG A 257 6.15 32.44 8.03
N LEU A 258 6.10 33.31 9.03
CA LEU A 258 5.47 33.06 10.32
C LEU A 258 3.95 32.88 10.21
N GLN A 259 3.31 33.60 9.29
CA GLN A 259 1.88 33.56 9.05
C GLN A 259 1.60 33.53 7.54
N VAL A 260 0.35 33.22 7.20
CA VAL A 260 -0.13 33.31 5.82
C VAL A 260 -0.26 34.78 5.46
N ASP A 261 0.71 35.30 4.71
CA ASP A 261 0.77 36.68 4.26
C ASP A 261 0.37 36.78 2.78
N GLU A 262 -0.34 37.83 2.38
CA GLU A 262 -0.81 38.03 1.00
C GLU A 262 0.34 38.14 0.01
N ASP A 263 1.44 38.80 0.41
CA ASP A 263 2.63 38.98 -0.43
C ASP A 263 3.32 37.64 -0.72
N MET A 264 3.53 36.83 0.32
CA MET A 264 4.11 35.49 0.18
C MET A 264 3.23 34.60 -0.71
N MET A 265 1.92 34.65 -0.50
CA MET A 265 1.01 33.84 -1.30
C MET A 265 0.94 34.35 -2.74
N GLY A 266 1.12 35.66 -2.97
CA GLY A 266 1.28 36.27 -4.28
C GLY A 266 2.52 35.77 -5.02
N GLU A 267 3.66 35.70 -4.33
CA GLU A 267 4.90 35.13 -4.85
C GLU A 267 4.71 33.64 -5.21
N LEU A 268 4.16 32.83 -4.30
CA LEU A 268 3.90 31.41 -4.56
C LEU A 268 2.93 31.18 -5.73
N ARG A 269 1.88 32.01 -5.85
CA ARG A 269 0.98 32.00 -7.02
C ARG A 269 1.74 32.31 -8.30
N SER A 270 2.62 33.32 -8.27
CA SER A 270 3.42 33.73 -9.42
C SER A 270 4.40 32.63 -9.84
N MET A 271 5.05 31.97 -8.89
CA MET A 271 5.89 30.79 -9.13
C MET A 271 5.07 29.64 -9.74
N LYS A 272 3.93 29.29 -9.14
CA LYS A 272 3.08 28.20 -9.64
C LYS A 272 2.60 28.47 -11.06
N ALA A 273 2.16 29.71 -11.35
CA ALA A 273 1.71 30.11 -12.68
C ALA A 273 2.83 30.06 -13.72
N ALA A 274 4.03 30.49 -13.35
CA ALA A 274 5.19 30.49 -14.23
C ALA A 274 5.74 29.10 -14.52
N LEU A 275 5.78 28.23 -13.52
CA LEU A 275 6.50 26.95 -13.57
C LEU A 275 5.61 25.77 -13.91
N ARG A 276 4.29 25.88 -13.63
CA ARG A 276 3.30 24.79 -13.77
C ARG A 276 3.81 23.48 -13.13
N PRO A 277 4.08 23.49 -11.81
CA PRO A 277 4.67 22.35 -11.13
C PRO A 277 3.78 21.10 -11.24
N SER A 278 4.39 19.93 -11.43
CA SER A 278 3.71 18.63 -11.36
C SER A 278 3.15 18.40 -9.96
N ASP A 279 3.92 18.78 -8.94
CA ASP A 279 3.54 18.68 -7.54
C ASP A 279 3.76 19.99 -6.80
N THR A 280 2.76 20.42 -6.03
CA THR A 280 2.89 21.50 -5.04
C THR A 280 2.67 20.88 -3.67
N LEU A 281 3.77 20.63 -2.95
CA LEU A 281 3.77 19.89 -1.70
C LEU A 281 3.78 20.85 -0.51
N LEU A 282 2.73 20.79 0.30
CA LEU A 282 2.65 21.53 1.55
C LEU A 282 3.36 20.76 2.66
N VAL A 283 4.40 21.34 3.22
CA VAL A 283 5.09 20.79 4.39
C VAL A 283 4.39 21.30 5.65
N VAL A 284 3.92 20.36 6.46
CA VAL A 284 3.21 20.63 7.71
C VAL A 284 3.95 19.94 8.86
N ASP A 285 4.10 20.65 9.96
CA ASP A 285 4.64 20.08 11.19
C ASP A 285 3.56 19.23 11.87
N ALA A 286 3.87 17.98 12.19
CA ALA A 286 2.95 17.08 12.87
C ALA A 286 2.56 17.54 14.27
N MET A 287 3.39 18.37 14.90
CA MET A 287 3.11 19.00 16.18
C MET A 287 2.11 20.15 16.06
N THR A 288 1.89 20.67 14.85
CA THR A 288 0.86 21.69 14.62
C THR A 288 -0.52 21.04 14.76
N GLY A 289 -1.18 21.30 15.89
CA GLY A 289 -2.51 20.79 16.19
C GLY A 289 -3.61 21.45 15.37
N GLN A 290 -4.54 22.13 16.05
CA GLN A 290 -5.73 22.68 15.41
C GLN A 290 -5.43 23.73 14.33
N GLU A 291 -4.31 24.46 14.45
CA GLU A 291 -3.88 25.46 13.47
C GLU A 291 -3.55 24.87 12.09
N ALA A 292 -3.19 23.58 12.03
CA ALA A 292 -2.88 22.90 10.77
C ALA A 292 -4.09 22.93 9.81
N ALA A 293 -5.31 22.83 10.35
CA ALA A 293 -6.54 22.90 9.55
C ALA A 293 -6.66 24.26 8.82
N ASN A 294 -6.45 25.36 9.54
CA ASN A 294 -6.56 26.71 8.97
C ASN A 294 -5.42 26.99 7.98
N LEU A 295 -4.21 26.55 8.32
CA LEU A 295 -3.04 26.67 7.45
C LEU A 295 -3.26 25.95 6.13
N VAL A 296 -3.65 24.68 6.19
CA VAL A 296 -3.88 23.85 5.01
C VAL A 296 -4.99 24.44 4.15
N LYS A 297 -6.07 24.93 4.77
CA LYS A 297 -7.15 25.62 4.05
C LYS A 297 -6.62 26.82 3.28
N ALA A 298 -5.90 27.71 3.94
CA ALA A 298 -5.42 28.94 3.33
C ALA A 298 -4.45 28.67 2.17
N PHE A 299 -3.55 27.70 2.32
CA PHE A 299 -2.64 27.30 1.23
C PHE A 299 -3.37 26.62 0.07
N ASN A 300 -4.34 25.76 0.37
CA ASN A 300 -5.12 25.08 -0.66
C ASN A 300 -6.00 26.05 -1.44
N ASP A 301 -6.68 26.99 -0.77
CA ASP A 301 -7.59 27.94 -1.42
C ASP A 301 -6.85 28.92 -2.33
N GLN A 302 -5.62 29.31 -1.98
CA GLN A 302 -4.86 30.34 -2.70
C GLN A 302 -3.83 29.80 -3.68
N VAL A 303 -3.18 28.68 -3.37
CA VAL A 303 -2.07 28.11 -4.17
C VAL A 303 -2.48 26.77 -4.78
N ASP A 304 -3.51 26.10 -4.28
CA ASP A 304 -3.98 24.76 -4.70
C ASP A 304 -2.86 23.71 -4.64
N ILE A 305 -2.80 22.99 -3.52
CA ILE A 305 -1.74 22.02 -3.25
C ILE A 305 -2.06 20.68 -3.93
N SER A 306 -1.04 19.93 -4.35
CA SER A 306 -1.22 18.57 -4.90
C SER A 306 -1.20 17.51 -3.80
N GLY A 307 -0.49 17.78 -2.70
CA GLY A 307 -0.39 16.90 -1.55
C GLY A 307 0.38 17.54 -0.41
N ALA A 308 0.58 16.78 0.66
CA ALA A 308 1.30 17.24 1.84
C ALA A 308 2.43 16.29 2.27
N ILE A 309 3.41 16.86 2.96
CA ILE A 309 4.47 16.15 3.67
C ILE A 309 4.33 16.49 5.15
N LEU A 310 4.17 15.47 5.98
CA LEU A 310 4.17 15.63 7.44
C LEU A 310 5.60 15.48 7.95
N THR A 311 6.06 16.42 8.77
CA THR A 311 7.39 16.38 9.40
C THR A 311 7.30 16.23 10.91
N LYS A 312 8.41 15.90 11.56
CA LYS A 312 8.52 15.76 13.02
C LYS A 312 7.52 14.77 13.62
N MET A 313 7.16 13.73 12.85
CA MET A 313 6.31 12.65 13.34
C MET A 313 7.02 11.79 14.39
N ASP A 314 8.32 11.98 14.59
CA ASP A 314 9.14 11.38 15.63
C ASP A 314 9.11 12.14 16.98
N GLY A 315 8.46 13.30 17.04
CA GLY A 315 8.21 13.99 18.30
C GLY A 315 7.06 13.37 19.09
N ASP A 316 6.69 14.01 20.21
CA ASP A 316 5.42 13.76 20.94
C ASP A 316 4.20 14.27 20.15
N SER A 317 4.22 14.04 18.84
CA SER A 317 3.22 14.52 17.91
C SER A 317 1.98 13.63 18.00
N ARG A 318 0.86 14.24 18.38
CA ARG A 318 -0.38 13.50 18.67
C ARG A 318 -1.16 13.08 17.42
N GLY A 319 -0.58 13.26 16.23
CA GLY A 319 -1.16 12.88 14.93
C GLY A 319 -2.34 13.73 14.45
N GLY A 320 -2.77 14.74 15.21
CA GLY A 320 -3.95 15.56 14.86
C GLY A 320 -3.77 16.41 13.60
N ALA A 321 -2.53 16.78 13.26
CA ALA A 321 -2.19 17.44 12.01
C ALA A 321 -2.56 16.58 10.78
N ALA A 322 -2.25 15.28 10.82
CA ALA A 322 -2.49 14.36 9.72
C ALA A 322 -3.98 14.24 9.39
N LEU A 323 -4.82 14.13 10.42
CA LEU A 323 -6.28 14.06 10.29
C LEU A 323 -6.86 15.36 9.72
N SER A 324 -6.25 16.50 10.07
CA SER A 324 -6.74 17.82 9.67
C SER A 324 -6.39 18.17 8.22
N VAL A 325 -5.20 17.78 7.74
CA VAL A 325 -4.74 18.11 6.38
C VAL A 325 -5.69 17.55 5.32
N ARG A 326 -5.99 16.25 5.39
CA ARG A 326 -6.79 15.56 4.39
C ARG A 326 -8.25 16.02 4.40
N GLU A 327 -8.84 16.13 5.58
CA GLU A 327 -10.25 16.49 5.72
C GLU A 327 -10.55 17.92 5.25
N VAL A 328 -9.57 18.83 5.35
CA VAL A 328 -9.75 20.22 4.94
C VAL A 328 -9.39 20.47 3.49
N SER A 329 -8.24 19.96 3.02
CA SER A 329 -7.81 20.18 1.62
C SER A 329 -8.42 19.20 0.63
N GLY A 330 -8.84 18.01 1.08
CA GLY A 330 -9.15 16.89 0.19
C GLY A 330 -7.94 16.33 -0.55
N LYS A 331 -6.71 16.78 -0.24
CA LYS A 331 -5.45 16.39 -0.90
C LYS A 331 -4.72 15.31 -0.09
N PRO A 332 -4.00 14.37 -0.74
CA PRO A 332 -3.36 13.25 -0.06
C PRO A 332 -2.12 13.71 0.72
N ILE A 333 -1.83 13.02 1.81
CA ILE A 333 -0.50 13.08 2.43
C ILE A 333 0.38 12.09 1.64
N LYS A 334 1.46 12.57 1.03
CA LYS A 334 2.35 11.74 0.19
C LYS A 334 3.50 11.14 1.00
N PHE A 335 4.09 11.94 1.90
CA PHE A 335 5.27 11.54 2.68
C PHE A 335 5.17 11.91 4.15
N VAL A 336 5.93 11.19 4.96
CA VAL A 336 6.10 11.42 6.38
C VAL A 336 7.57 11.38 6.79
N GLY A 337 8.02 12.42 7.49
CA GLY A 337 9.33 12.52 8.11
C GLY A 337 9.31 11.96 9.52
N VAL A 338 10.00 10.84 9.73
CA VAL A 338 9.99 10.02 10.97
C VAL A 338 11.28 10.14 11.79
N GLY A 339 12.03 11.23 11.62
CA GLY A 339 13.33 11.40 12.25
C GLY A 339 14.08 12.61 11.72
N GLU A 340 15.16 13.02 12.39
CA GLU A 340 16.01 14.13 11.94
C GLU A 340 16.96 13.75 10.80
N LYS A 341 17.36 12.47 10.71
CA LYS A 341 18.30 11.97 9.70
C LYS A 341 17.77 12.15 8.28
N MET A 342 18.68 12.31 7.31
CA MET A 342 18.33 12.52 5.90
C MET A 342 17.58 11.33 5.29
N GLU A 343 17.78 10.12 5.81
CA GLU A 343 17.09 8.92 5.36
C GLU A 343 15.68 8.76 5.96
N ALA A 344 15.31 9.57 6.95
CA ALA A 344 14.07 9.46 7.70
C ALA A 344 12.90 10.17 6.99
N LEU A 345 12.63 9.76 5.75
CA LEU A 345 11.45 10.11 4.97
C LEU A 345 10.85 8.83 4.40
N GLU A 346 9.59 8.58 4.73
CA GLU A 346 8.85 7.40 4.30
C GLU A 346 7.59 7.82 3.53
N PRO A 347 7.12 7.01 2.56
CA PRO A 347 5.80 7.21 1.98
C PRO A 347 4.72 7.07 3.05
N PHE A 348 3.66 7.87 2.94
CA PHE A 348 2.58 7.86 3.93
C PHE A 348 1.58 6.74 3.64
N TYR A 349 1.36 5.88 4.65
CA TYR A 349 0.39 4.78 4.58
C TYR A 349 -0.68 4.97 5.67
N PRO A 350 -1.92 5.35 5.31
CA PRO A 350 -3.02 5.58 6.25
C PRO A 350 -3.29 4.39 7.18
N GLU A 351 -3.26 3.17 6.65
CA GLU A 351 -3.46 1.93 7.42
C GLU A 351 -2.45 1.77 8.55
N ARG A 352 -1.15 1.95 8.23
CA ARG A 352 -0.08 1.87 9.23
C ARG A 352 -0.22 2.96 10.28
N MET A 353 -0.67 4.16 9.89
CA MET A 353 -0.88 5.26 10.83
C MET A 353 -2.06 4.97 11.76
N ALA A 354 -3.19 4.48 11.23
CA ALA A 354 -4.35 4.11 12.03
C ALA A 354 -4.03 2.98 13.02
N SER A 355 -3.31 1.95 12.59
CA SER A 355 -2.86 0.87 13.48
C SER A 355 -1.92 1.37 14.58
N ARG A 356 -1.03 2.33 14.28
CA ARG A 356 -0.14 2.96 15.27
C ARG A 356 -0.93 3.81 16.28
N ILE A 357 -1.91 4.59 15.81
CA ILE A 357 -2.80 5.41 16.64
C ILE A 357 -3.62 4.56 17.63
N LEU A 358 -4.08 3.39 17.18
CA LEU A 358 -4.91 2.50 17.97
C LEU A 358 -4.11 1.60 18.92
N GLY A 359 -2.79 1.46 18.72
CA GLY A 359 -1.91 0.63 19.54
C GLY A 359 -2.26 -0.86 19.54
N MET A 360 -3.07 -1.33 18.58
CA MET A 360 -3.70 -2.65 18.59
C MET A 360 -3.64 -3.36 17.23
N GLY A 361 -2.45 -3.48 16.64
CA GLY A 361 -2.24 -4.25 15.40
C GLY A 361 -2.70 -5.72 15.52
N ASP A 362 -2.58 -6.30 16.71
CA ASP A 362 -2.94 -7.70 16.97
C ASP A 362 -4.47 -7.94 16.93
N VAL A 363 -5.29 -6.97 17.34
CA VAL A 363 -6.77 -7.14 17.38
C VAL A 363 -7.39 -7.01 15.99
N LEU A 364 -6.86 -6.13 15.14
CA LEU A 364 -7.24 -6.08 13.72
C LEU A 364 -6.89 -7.40 13.02
N THR A 365 -5.72 -7.98 13.34
CA THR A 365 -5.32 -9.29 12.82
C THR A 365 -6.26 -10.40 13.30
N LEU A 366 -6.74 -10.37 14.55
CA LEU A 366 -7.73 -11.32 15.07
C LEU A 366 -9.08 -11.19 14.36
N TYR A 367 -9.53 -9.97 14.09
CA TYR A 367 -10.74 -9.71 13.32
C TYR A 367 -10.63 -10.26 11.89
N GLU A 368 -9.52 -9.99 11.20
CA GLU A 368 -9.27 -10.46 9.83
C GLU A 368 -9.20 -11.99 9.76
N ARG A 369 -8.63 -12.63 10.80
CA ARG A 369 -8.65 -14.09 10.95
C ARG A 369 -10.05 -14.64 11.20
N ALA A 370 -10.85 -13.99 12.04
CA ALA A 370 -12.24 -14.38 12.30
C ALA A 370 -13.11 -14.23 11.05
N GLU A 371 -12.99 -13.10 10.32
CA GLU A 371 -13.66 -12.89 9.03
C GLU A 371 -13.25 -13.94 8.00
N SER A 372 -11.96 -14.30 7.96
CA SER A 372 -11.45 -15.37 7.09
C SER A 372 -11.98 -16.74 7.51
N ALA A 373 -12.12 -17.03 8.80
CA ALA A 373 -12.66 -18.29 9.31
C ALA A 373 -14.15 -18.44 9.01
N ILE A 374 -14.95 -17.36 9.07
CA ILE A 374 -16.36 -17.38 8.65
C ILE A 374 -16.47 -17.64 7.14
N LYS A 375 -15.62 -16.98 6.33
CA LYS A 375 -15.51 -17.29 4.89
C LYS A 375 -15.10 -18.75 4.66
N GLU A 376 -14.29 -19.31 5.55
CA GLU A 376 -13.91 -20.73 5.54
C GLU A 376 -15.04 -21.67 5.98
N GLU A 377 -15.92 -21.25 6.89
CA GLU A 377 -17.14 -22.01 7.25
C GLU A 377 -18.17 -22.03 6.13
N ASP A 378 -18.39 -20.91 5.45
CA ASP A 378 -19.21 -20.87 4.24
C ASP A 378 -18.58 -21.72 3.12
N ALA A 379 -17.25 -21.72 3.01
CA ALA A 379 -16.53 -22.64 2.14
C ALA A 379 -16.70 -24.11 2.58
N LYS A 380 -16.72 -24.42 3.88
CA LYS A 380 -16.97 -25.76 4.41
C LYS A 380 -18.39 -26.23 4.13
N ARG A 381 -19.42 -25.39 4.29
CA ARG A 381 -20.81 -25.69 3.90
C ARG A 381 -20.92 -25.99 2.41
N THR A 382 -20.19 -25.22 1.58
CA THR A 382 -20.09 -25.47 0.14
C THR A 382 -19.42 -26.81 -0.14
N VAL A 383 -18.33 -27.14 0.56
CA VAL A 383 -17.62 -28.43 0.46
C VAL A 383 -18.47 -29.60 0.97
N GLU A 384 -19.26 -29.43 2.03
CA GLU A 384 -20.19 -30.45 2.55
C GLU A 384 -21.33 -30.72 1.57
N ARG A 385 -21.94 -29.67 1.00
CA ARG A 385 -22.90 -29.81 -0.10
C ARG A 385 -22.29 -30.45 -1.35
N MET A 386 -21.02 -30.16 -1.65
CA MET A 386 -20.25 -30.84 -2.70
C MET A 386 -20.00 -32.33 -2.38
N MET A 387 -19.86 -32.69 -1.10
CA MET A 387 -19.72 -34.09 -0.66
C MET A 387 -21.03 -34.89 -0.70
N GLU A 388 -22.17 -34.19 -0.68
CA GLU A 388 -23.55 -34.73 -0.79
C GLU A 388 -24.06 -34.85 -2.25
N GLU A 389 -23.20 -34.66 -3.26
CA GLU A 389 -23.55 -34.75 -4.70
C GLU A 389 -24.56 -33.70 -5.22
N LYS A 390 -24.94 -32.69 -4.41
CA LYS A 390 -25.87 -31.60 -4.77
C LYS A 390 -25.13 -30.35 -5.30
N PHE A 391 -24.18 -30.54 -6.22
CA PHE A 391 -23.46 -29.42 -6.84
C PHE A 391 -24.31 -28.81 -7.96
N ASP A 392 -24.75 -27.56 -7.80
CA ASP A 392 -25.68 -26.89 -8.73
C ASP A 392 -25.00 -25.75 -9.52
N PHE A 393 -25.74 -25.03 -10.38
CA PHE A 393 -25.16 -23.91 -11.15
C PHE A 393 -24.86 -22.67 -10.29
N ASN A 394 -25.51 -22.50 -9.14
CA ASN A 394 -25.22 -21.41 -8.21
C ASN A 394 -23.87 -21.66 -7.52
N ASP A 395 -23.62 -22.90 -7.11
CA ASP A 395 -22.35 -23.34 -6.52
C ASP A 395 -21.19 -23.19 -7.53
N PHE A 396 -21.44 -23.56 -8.80
CA PHE A 396 -20.50 -23.35 -9.89
C PHE A 396 -20.15 -21.87 -10.05
N MET A 397 -21.14 -20.99 -10.05
CA MET A 397 -20.93 -19.54 -10.19
C MET A 397 -20.18 -18.93 -9.00
N ALA A 398 -20.52 -19.34 -7.77
CA ALA A 398 -19.85 -18.89 -6.55
C ALA A 398 -18.36 -19.24 -6.58
N GLN A 399 -18.03 -20.48 -6.95
CA GLN A 399 -16.65 -20.94 -7.00
C GLN A 399 -15.87 -20.28 -8.14
N TRP A 400 -16.51 -20.04 -9.29
CA TRP A 400 -15.88 -19.36 -10.42
C TRP A 400 -15.62 -17.88 -10.13
N LYS A 401 -16.52 -17.21 -9.40
CA LYS A 401 -16.36 -15.82 -8.94
C LYS A 401 -15.19 -15.68 -7.97
N THR A 402 -14.99 -16.65 -7.08
CA THR A 402 -13.82 -16.70 -6.18
C THR A 402 -12.50 -16.86 -6.94
N MET A 403 -12.48 -17.66 -8.01
CA MET A 403 -11.29 -17.80 -8.87
C MET A 403 -11.01 -16.55 -9.71
N ASN A 404 -12.06 -15.85 -10.17
CA ASN A 404 -11.96 -14.67 -11.04
C ASN A 404 -11.70 -13.36 -10.27
N ASN A 405 -12.13 -13.26 -9.00
CA ASN A 405 -11.71 -12.15 -8.15
C ASN A 405 -10.17 -12.18 -8.00
N MET A 406 -9.53 -11.06 -8.33
CA MET A 406 -8.10 -10.83 -8.62
C MET A 406 -7.02 -11.56 -7.79
N GLY A 407 -7.34 -12.22 -6.68
CA GLY A 407 -6.41 -13.00 -5.85
C GLY A 407 -6.13 -14.44 -6.33
N GLY A 408 -7.09 -15.14 -6.94
CA GLY A 408 -6.90 -16.55 -7.34
C GLY A 408 -5.97 -16.73 -8.55
N LEU A 409 -6.09 -15.83 -9.53
CA LEU A 409 -5.30 -15.84 -10.77
C LEU A 409 -3.86 -15.33 -10.57
N GLN A 410 -3.62 -14.42 -9.60
CA GLN A 410 -2.26 -14.00 -9.22
C GLN A 410 -1.53 -15.10 -8.44
N MET A 411 -2.22 -15.85 -7.58
CA MET A 411 -1.66 -17.01 -6.86
C MET A 411 -1.23 -18.12 -7.83
N LEU A 412 -1.97 -18.36 -8.92
CA LEU A 412 -1.60 -19.31 -9.98
C LEU A 412 -0.30 -18.95 -10.70
N LYS A 413 0.02 -17.65 -10.84
CA LYS A 413 1.30 -17.17 -11.39
C LYS A 413 2.49 -17.35 -10.44
N MET A 414 2.25 -17.57 -9.15
CA MET A 414 3.32 -17.83 -8.16
C MET A 414 3.56 -19.33 -7.91
N MET A 415 2.76 -20.21 -8.53
CA MET A 415 2.93 -21.67 -8.42
C MET A 415 4.02 -22.18 -9.39
N PRO A 416 5.00 -22.97 -8.92
CA PRO A 416 6.05 -23.53 -9.78
C PRO A 416 5.43 -24.37 -10.90
N GLY A 417 5.68 -24.01 -12.17
CA GLY A 417 5.18 -24.74 -13.35
C GLY A 417 4.07 -24.06 -14.15
N PHE A 418 3.47 -22.96 -13.67
CA PHE A 418 2.37 -22.24 -14.34
C PHE A 418 2.74 -20.87 -14.94
N ASN A 419 4.04 -20.57 -15.11
CA ASN A 419 4.59 -19.32 -15.65
C ASN A 419 4.26 -18.98 -17.13
N LYS A 420 3.31 -19.66 -17.78
CA LYS A 420 2.98 -19.50 -19.21
C LYS A 420 1.58 -18.96 -19.49
N ILE A 421 0.89 -18.39 -18.51
CA ILE A 421 -0.42 -17.77 -18.75
C ILE A 421 -0.22 -16.33 -19.26
N SER A 422 -0.54 -16.11 -20.53
CA SER A 422 -0.41 -14.80 -21.20
C SER A 422 -1.55 -13.84 -20.83
N GLU A 423 -1.33 -12.53 -20.94
CA GLU A 423 -2.36 -11.50 -20.71
C GLU A 423 -3.60 -11.67 -21.61
N LYS A 424 -3.41 -12.21 -22.81
CA LYS A 424 -4.53 -12.53 -23.73
C LYS A 424 -5.46 -13.60 -23.16
N GLN A 425 -4.91 -14.61 -22.48
CA GLN A 425 -5.71 -15.66 -21.84
C GLN A 425 -6.48 -15.15 -20.62
N LEU A 426 -5.98 -14.11 -19.95
CA LEU A 426 -6.69 -13.46 -18.85
C LEU A 426 -7.92 -12.68 -19.36
N TYR A 427 -7.76 -11.91 -20.44
CA TYR A 427 -8.87 -11.18 -21.06
C TYR A 427 -9.94 -12.12 -21.65
N GLU A 428 -9.53 -13.27 -22.21
CA GLU A 428 -10.44 -14.31 -22.68
C GLU A 428 -11.21 -14.98 -21.53
N ALA A 429 -10.58 -15.15 -20.36
CA ALA A 429 -11.23 -15.70 -19.17
C ALA A 429 -12.31 -14.75 -18.62
N GLU A 430 -12.06 -13.44 -18.60
CA GLU A 430 -13.03 -12.41 -18.20
C GLU A 430 -14.26 -12.40 -19.11
N LYS A 431 -14.06 -12.44 -20.44
CA LYS A 431 -15.18 -12.53 -21.39
C LYS A 431 -16.00 -13.81 -21.24
N THR A 432 -15.33 -14.92 -20.93
CA THR A 432 -16.00 -16.20 -20.70
C THR A 432 -16.80 -16.16 -19.39
N PHE A 433 -16.32 -15.43 -18.39
CA PHE A 433 -17.04 -15.21 -17.13
C PHE A 433 -18.33 -14.41 -17.34
N GLU A 434 -18.26 -13.27 -18.02
CA GLU A 434 -19.44 -12.46 -18.33
C GLU A 434 -20.48 -13.26 -19.13
N MET A 435 -20.01 -14.14 -20.03
CA MET A 435 -20.87 -15.05 -20.78
C MET A 435 -21.56 -16.06 -19.86
N TYR A 436 -20.85 -16.71 -18.95
CA TYR A 436 -21.44 -17.65 -18.00
C TYR A 436 -22.42 -16.98 -17.04
N GLU A 437 -22.09 -15.79 -16.54
CA GLU A 437 -22.99 -15.01 -15.67
C GLU A 437 -24.31 -14.67 -16.38
N ALA A 438 -24.25 -14.22 -17.63
CA ALA A 438 -25.43 -13.90 -18.42
C ALA A 438 -26.33 -15.12 -18.66
N VAL A 439 -25.71 -16.28 -18.95
CA VAL A 439 -26.44 -17.54 -19.19
C VAL A 439 -27.10 -18.05 -17.89
N ILE A 440 -26.39 -18.05 -16.76
CA ILE A 440 -26.93 -18.53 -15.46
C ILE A 440 -28.06 -17.61 -14.97
N LYS A 441 -27.92 -16.28 -15.12
CA LYS A 441 -28.98 -15.33 -14.75
C LYS A 441 -30.26 -15.49 -15.59
N ALA A 442 -30.16 -16.00 -16.81
CA ALA A 442 -31.32 -16.25 -17.67
C ALA A 442 -32.04 -17.59 -17.39
N MET A 443 -31.47 -18.46 -16.55
CA MET A 443 -32.09 -19.73 -16.14
C MET A 443 -33.20 -19.53 -15.11
N GLU A 444 -34.16 -20.44 -15.07
CA GLU A 444 -35.14 -20.55 -13.98
C GLU A 444 -34.51 -21.20 -12.74
N GLU A 445 -35.10 -20.99 -11.57
CA GLU A 445 -34.54 -21.48 -10.29
C GLU A 445 -34.45 -23.02 -10.22
N GLU A 446 -35.41 -23.71 -10.82
CA GLU A 446 -35.38 -25.18 -11.00
C GLU A 446 -34.20 -25.63 -11.85
N GLU A 447 -33.88 -24.89 -12.91
CA GLU A 447 -32.79 -25.21 -13.84
C GLU A 447 -31.42 -24.89 -13.24
N ARG A 448 -31.35 -23.89 -12.35
CA ARG A 448 -30.14 -23.57 -11.59
C ARG A 448 -29.85 -24.64 -10.55
N SER A 449 -30.89 -25.12 -9.87
CA SER A 449 -30.80 -26.10 -8.78
C SER A 449 -30.59 -27.53 -9.28
N ASP A 450 -31.16 -27.89 -10.44
CA ASP A 450 -30.92 -29.17 -11.11
C ASP A 450 -30.34 -28.99 -12.53
N PRO A 451 -29.00 -29.02 -12.65
CA PRO A 451 -28.31 -28.92 -13.92
C PRO A 451 -28.65 -30.04 -14.92
N GLU A 452 -29.18 -31.19 -14.47
CA GLU A 452 -29.53 -32.29 -15.38
C GLU A 452 -30.74 -31.97 -16.27
N LEU A 453 -31.65 -31.09 -15.82
CA LEU A 453 -32.82 -30.67 -16.61
C LEU A 453 -32.39 -29.94 -17.88
N LEU A 454 -31.35 -29.11 -17.76
CA LEU A 454 -30.74 -28.38 -18.87
C LEU A 454 -29.92 -29.30 -19.77
N VAL A 455 -29.37 -30.40 -19.23
CA VAL A 455 -28.68 -31.42 -20.03
C VAL A 455 -29.65 -32.25 -20.88
N LYS A 456 -30.82 -32.57 -20.34
CA LYS A 456 -31.81 -33.45 -20.98
C LYS A 456 -32.71 -32.74 -21.99
N SER A 457 -33.00 -31.44 -21.80
CA SER A 457 -33.95 -30.70 -22.64
C SER A 457 -33.30 -29.71 -23.59
N MET A 458 -33.41 -29.96 -24.90
CA MET A 458 -32.99 -29.02 -25.95
C MET A 458 -33.86 -27.76 -26.01
N ALA A 459 -35.16 -27.87 -25.67
CA ALA A 459 -36.07 -26.73 -25.65
C ALA A 459 -35.67 -25.71 -24.56
N ARG A 460 -35.27 -26.19 -23.37
CA ARG A 460 -34.79 -25.34 -22.27
C ARG A 460 -33.49 -24.62 -22.65
N ARG A 461 -32.55 -25.31 -23.30
CA ARG A 461 -31.29 -24.70 -23.80
C ARG A 461 -31.55 -23.55 -24.76
N ARG A 462 -32.45 -23.76 -25.72
CA ARG A 462 -32.80 -22.75 -26.72
C ARG A 462 -33.45 -21.52 -26.10
N ARG A 463 -34.33 -21.73 -25.12
CA ARG A 463 -34.94 -20.65 -24.33
C ARG A 463 -33.91 -19.84 -23.55
N VAL A 464 -33.02 -20.52 -22.81
CA VAL A 464 -31.97 -19.85 -22.01
C VAL A 464 -30.99 -19.09 -22.90
N ALA A 465 -30.62 -19.63 -24.06
CA ALA A 465 -29.79 -18.94 -25.05
C ALA A 465 -30.45 -17.64 -25.53
N GLN A 466 -31.74 -17.70 -25.90
CA GLN A 466 -32.51 -16.52 -26.32
C GLN A 466 -32.65 -15.49 -25.19
N ALA A 467 -32.97 -15.92 -23.98
CA ALA A 467 -33.15 -15.04 -22.82
C ALA A 467 -31.84 -14.38 -22.36
N SER A 468 -30.68 -15.04 -22.55
CA SER A 468 -29.36 -14.48 -22.23
C SER A 468 -28.74 -13.65 -23.37
N GLY A 469 -29.38 -13.61 -24.56
CA GLY A 469 -28.81 -12.97 -25.75
C GLY A 469 -27.54 -13.68 -26.26
N ARG A 470 -27.38 -14.97 -25.99
CA ARG A 470 -26.20 -15.77 -26.34
C ARG A 470 -26.55 -16.92 -27.28
N SER A 471 -25.53 -17.59 -27.83
CA SER A 471 -25.74 -18.72 -28.73
C SER A 471 -25.98 -20.03 -27.95
N GLU A 472 -26.65 -21.01 -28.57
CA GLU A 472 -26.79 -22.36 -27.99
C GLU A 472 -25.42 -23.03 -27.76
N ALA A 473 -24.42 -22.67 -28.56
CA ALA A 473 -23.04 -23.15 -28.39
C ALA A 473 -22.41 -22.62 -27.10
N ASP A 474 -22.75 -21.41 -26.67
CA ASP A 474 -22.22 -20.83 -25.43
C ASP A 474 -22.85 -21.47 -24.20
N VAL A 475 -24.14 -21.82 -24.26
CA VAL A 475 -24.79 -22.64 -23.25
C VAL A 475 -24.15 -24.04 -23.18
N ALA A 476 -23.81 -24.62 -24.32
CA ALA A 476 -23.08 -25.89 -24.38
C ALA A 476 -21.68 -25.83 -23.77
N LYS A 477 -20.94 -24.72 -23.96
CA LYS A 477 -19.65 -24.49 -23.30
C LYS A 477 -19.78 -24.43 -21.78
N LEU A 478 -20.78 -23.69 -21.27
CA LEU A 478 -21.07 -23.63 -19.82
C LEU A 478 -21.33 -25.02 -19.25
N MET A 479 -22.19 -25.81 -19.88
CA MET A 479 -22.49 -27.18 -19.43
C MET A 479 -21.25 -28.08 -19.45
N GLY A 480 -20.40 -27.92 -20.48
CA GLY A 480 -19.12 -28.63 -20.55
C GLY A 480 -18.20 -28.27 -19.39
N ALA A 481 -18.06 -26.99 -19.08
CA ALA A 481 -17.27 -26.49 -17.96
C ALA A 481 -17.82 -26.99 -16.61
N TYR A 482 -19.13 -26.91 -16.41
CA TYR A 482 -19.81 -27.45 -15.22
C TYR A 482 -19.58 -28.96 -15.06
N THR A 483 -19.72 -29.74 -16.13
CA THR A 483 -19.53 -31.20 -16.08
C THR A 483 -18.08 -31.57 -15.78
N ALA A 484 -17.11 -30.86 -16.37
CA ALA A 484 -15.70 -31.06 -16.09
C ALA A 484 -15.38 -30.77 -14.61
N MET A 485 -15.89 -29.66 -14.09
CA MET A 485 -15.71 -29.27 -12.70
C MET A 485 -16.38 -30.25 -11.73
N LYS A 486 -17.62 -30.68 -12.02
CA LYS A 486 -18.34 -31.71 -11.25
C LYS A 486 -17.57 -33.03 -11.21
N SER A 487 -17.00 -33.46 -12.34
CA SER A 487 -16.18 -34.68 -12.42
C SER A 487 -14.89 -34.57 -11.60
N GLN A 488 -14.19 -33.45 -11.69
CA GLN A 488 -12.96 -33.21 -10.92
C GLN A 488 -13.24 -33.15 -9.42
N MET A 489 -14.32 -32.46 -9.03
CA MET A 489 -14.75 -32.35 -7.63
C MET A 489 -15.24 -33.69 -7.07
N GLY A 490 -15.97 -34.48 -7.86
CA GLY A 490 -16.40 -35.83 -7.48
C GLY A 490 -15.21 -36.77 -7.22
N GLY A 491 -14.14 -36.65 -8.00
CA GLY A 491 -12.90 -37.39 -7.75
C GLY A 491 -12.15 -36.91 -6.51
N MET A 492 -12.08 -35.60 -6.26
CA MET A 492 -11.47 -35.03 -5.06
C MET A 492 -12.24 -35.39 -3.79
N SER A 493 -13.58 -35.38 -3.83
CA SER A 493 -14.46 -35.81 -2.73
C SER A 493 -14.24 -37.28 -2.38
N LYS A 494 -14.08 -38.16 -3.38
CA LYS A 494 -13.69 -39.58 -3.16
C LYS A 494 -12.31 -39.70 -2.52
N LEU A 495 -11.34 -38.91 -2.96
CA LEU A 495 -9.99 -38.89 -2.40
C LEU A 495 -9.97 -38.43 -0.93
N LEU A 496 -10.72 -37.37 -0.59
CA LEU A 496 -10.88 -36.85 0.77
C LEU A 496 -11.61 -37.84 1.69
N LYS A 497 -12.63 -38.54 1.18
CA LYS A 497 -13.31 -39.62 1.92
C LYS A 497 -12.36 -40.80 2.19
N LEU A 498 -11.49 -41.14 1.24
CA LEU A 498 -10.47 -42.20 1.41
C LEU A 498 -9.35 -41.80 2.40
N GLN A 499 -8.93 -40.53 2.40
CA GLN A 499 -7.98 -40.01 3.40
C GLN A 499 -8.57 -39.97 4.82
N LYS A 500 -9.83 -39.54 4.97
CA LYS A 500 -10.53 -39.57 6.27
C LYS A 500 -10.81 -41.00 6.77
N ALA A 501 -10.94 -41.96 5.86
CA ALA A 501 -11.14 -43.37 6.17
C ALA A 501 -9.85 -44.17 6.43
N GLY A 502 -8.67 -43.53 6.41
CA GLY A 502 -7.39 -44.19 6.69
C GLY A 502 -6.93 -45.19 5.64
N ALA A 503 -7.35 -45.04 4.38
CA ALA A 503 -7.03 -45.98 3.30
C ALA A 503 -5.58 -45.89 2.79
N ASP A 504 -5.10 -47.01 2.24
CA ASP A 504 -3.74 -47.27 1.76
C ASP A 504 -3.21 -46.18 0.77
N PRO A 505 -2.02 -45.59 1.00
CA PRO A 505 -1.42 -44.54 0.16
C PRO A 505 -1.31 -44.88 -1.34
N SER A 506 -1.24 -46.18 -1.66
CA SER A 506 -1.15 -46.67 -3.05
C SER A 506 -2.42 -46.42 -3.86
N GLN A 507 -3.60 -46.55 -3.24
CA GLN A 507 -4.89 -46.33 -3.90
C GLN A 507 -5.18 -44.84 -4.10
N ALA A 508 -4.79 -44.00 -3.15
CA ALA A 508 -4.86 -42.55 -3.26
C ALA A 508 -3.98 -42.04 -4.41
N ASN A 509 -2.76 -42.57 -4.55
CA ASN A 509 -1.86 -42.22 -5.66
C ASN A 509 -2.38 -42.66 -7.04
N LYS A 510 -3.04 -43.83 -7.13
CA LYS A 510 -3.64 -44.30 -8.38
C LYS A 510 -4.81 -43.42 -8.84
N LEU A 511 -5.68 -43.02 -7.90
CA LEU A 511 -6.77 -42.08 -8.17
C LEU A 511 -6.27 -40.68 -8.51
N LEU A 512 -5.19 -40.22 -7.88
CA LEU A 512 -4.52 -38.96 -8.19
C LEU A 512 -3.96 -38.96 -9.62
N GLN A 513 -3.33 -40.06 -10.04
CA GLN A 513 -2.83 -40.24 -11.41
C GLN A 513 -3.98 -40.30 -12.44
N GLU A 514 -5.09 -40.96 -12.13
CA GLU A 514 -6.28 -40.98 -12.99
C GLU A 514 -6.93 -39.60 -13.14
N LEU A 515 -6.97 -38.80 -12.06
CA LEU A 515 -7.44 -37.42 -12.08
C LEU A 515 -6.57 -36.52 -12.94
N ILE A 516 -5.25 -36.61 -12.79
CA ILE A 516 -4.27 -35.88 -13.62
C ILE A 516 -4.39 -36.29 -15.09
N ALA A 517 -4.59 -37.57 -15.39
CA ALA A 517 -4.81 -38.06 -16.75
C ALA A 517 -6.14 -37.62 -17.36
N SER A 518 -7.17 -37.40 -16.53
CA SER A 518 -8.49 -36.92 -16.98
C SER A 518 -8.52 -35.42 -17.31
N ALA A 519 -7.67 -34.61 -16.66
CA ALA A 519 -7.55 -33.17 -16.92
C ALA A 519 -6.96 -32.85 -18.32
N GLY A 520 -6.35 -33.83 -18.99
CA GLY A 520 -5.74 -33.67 -20.32
C GLY A 520 -6.61 -34.11 -21.51
N LYS A 521 -7.78 -34.75 -21.30
CA LYS A 521 -8.60 -35.28 -22.40
C LYS A 521 -9.72 -34.31 -22.78
N LYS A 522 -9.61 -33.71 -23.98
CA LYS A 522 -10.75 -33.08 -24.66
C LYS A 522 -11.80 -34.16 -24.95
N VAL A 523 -12.96 -34.07 -24.29
CA VAL A 523 -14.10 -34.95 -24.57
C VAL A 523 -14.70 -34.54 -25.92
N ALA A 524 -14.59 -35.40 -26.93
CA ALA A 524 -15.30 -35.22 -28.20
C ALA A 524 -16.82 -35.41 -27.99
N PRO A 525 -17.67 -34.57 -28.61
CA PRO A 525 -19.12 -34.67 -28.44
C PRO A 525 -19.62 -35.93 -29.14
N GLY A 526 -20.16 -36.90 -28.39
CA GLY A 526 -20.83 -38.07 -29.00
C GLY A 526 -20.84 -39.39 -28.24
N LYS A 527 -20.24 -39.51 -27.04
CA LYS A 527 -20.28 -40.78 -26.28
C LYS A 527 -20.80 -40.60 -24.84
N VAL A 528 -22.07 -40.20 -24.71
CA VAL A 528 -22.82 -40.48 -23.48
C VAL A 528 -23.41 -41.88 -23.63
N ARG A 529 -22.79 -42.85 -22.97
CA ARG A 529 -23.20 -44.25 -22.96
C ARG A 529 -24.55 -44.35 -22.23
N ARG A 530 -25.64 -44.67 -22.95
CA ARG A 530 -26.96 -45.02 -22.38
C ARG A 530 -26.76 -46.13 -21.35
N LYS A 531 -27.01 -45.84 -20.06
CA LYS A 531 -27.12 -46.88 -19.03
C LYS A 531 -28.52 -47.50 -19.17
N LYS A 532 -28.57 -48.81 -19.41
CA LYS A 532 -29.80 -49.59 -19.55
C LYS A 532 -30.38 -49.79 -18.15
N GLU A 533 -31.61 -49.35 -17.91
CA GLU A 533 -32.34 -49.60 -16.65
C GLU A 533 -32.73 -51.09 -16.58
N GLU A 534 -32.51 -51.72 -15.42
CA GLU A 534 -33.05 -53.04 -15.10
C GLU A 534 -34.51 -52.90 -14.63
N PRO A 535 -35.41 -53.84 -14.97
CA PRO A 535 -36.83 -53.69 -14.67
C PRO A 535 -37.12 -53.97 -13.18
N ALA A 536 -37.87 -53.05 -12.57
CA ALA A 536 -38.42 -53.18 -11.22
C ALA A 536 -39.38 -54.38 -11.11
N GLY A 537 -39.30 -55.08 -9.98
CA GLY A 537 -40.06 -56.28 -9.66
C GLY A 537 -41.59 -56.09 -9.73
N LYS A 538 -42.26 -57.12 -10.24
CA LYS A 538 -43.72 -57.22 -10.31
C LYS A 538 -44.33 -57.31 -8.90
N ALA A 539 -45.15 -56.34 -8.53
CA ALA A 539 -46.19 -56.51 -7.52
C ALA A 539 -47.48 -57.02 -8.21
N ARG A 540 -47.97 -58.17 -7.78
CA ARG A 540 -49.34 -58.70 -7.95
C ARG A 540 -49.60 -59.49 -6.68
N GLY A 541 -50.69 -59.38 -5.93
CA GLY A 541 -51.97 -58.68 -6.07
C GLY A 541 -52.88 -59.36 -5.04
N PHE A 542 -53.56 -58.58 -4.20
CA PHE A 542 -54.56 -59.08 -3.27
C PHE A 542 -55.71 -59.75 -4.05
N GLY A 543 -56.13 -60.94 -3.60
CA GLY A 543 -57.27 -61.68 -4.12
C GLY A 543 -57.94 -62.49 -3.01
N THR A 544 -59.21 -62.17 -2.80
CA THR A 544 -60.20 -62.72 -1.86
C THR A 544 -60.42 -64.24 -1.93
N LYS A 545 -60.36 -64.95 -0.79
CA LYS A 545 -61.46 -65.65 -0.10
C LYS A 545 -60.95 -66.37 1.13
#